data_AF-A0A2A4E936-F1
#
_entry.id   AF-A0A2A4E936-F1
#
_cell.length_a   1.000
_cell.length_b   1.000
_cell.length_c   1.000
_cell.angle_alpha   90.00
_cell.angle_beta   90.00
_cell.angle_gamma   90.00
#
_symmetry.space_group_name_H-M   'P 1'
#
loop_
_entity.id
_entity.type
_entity.pdbx_description
1 polymer ?
#
loop_
_entity_poly.entity_id
_entity_poly.type
_entity_poly.pdbx_seq_one_letter_code
_entity_poly.pdbx_strand_id
1 'polypeptide(L)'
;MLALTETPMPTPSMTVAPESVTPGFVGFAAVVILLVAVILLILDMNRRIRRVRYREEVREELDAEEAAARAADEATETDADLPIVREGDDDPERR
;
A
#
# COMPACT_ATOMS: atom_id res chain seq x y z
N MET A 1 36.20 -28.35 65.76
CA MET A 1 35.62 -27.24 64.98
C MET A 1 35.90 -27.51 63.52
N LEU A 2 34.86 -27.82 62.73
CA LEU A 2 34.98 -28.12 61.31
C LEU A 2 35.10 -26.79 60.55
N ALA A 3 36.27 -26.47 60.00
CA ALA A 3 36.46 -25.26 59.21
C ALA A 3 35.79 -25.44 57.84
N LEU A 4 34.79 -24.60 57.52
CA LEU A 4 34.29 -24.47 56.16
C LEU A 4 35.38 -23.78 55.34
N THR A 5 36.06 -24.54 54.49
CA THR A 5 36.91 -23.96 53.46
C THR A 5 36.01 -23.36 52.39
N GLU A 6 35.89 -22.04 52.35
CA GLU A 6 35.33 -21.34 51.19
C GLU A 6 36.29 -21.56 50.02
N THR A 7 35.85 -22.32 49.01
CA THR A 7 36.59 -22.43 47.75
C THR A 7 36.57 -21.06 47.09
N PRO A 8 37.71 -20.37 46.90
CA PRO A 8 37.71 -19.09 46.22
C PRO A 8 37.24 -19.29 44.78
N MET A 9 36.13 -18.65 44.43
CA MET A 9 35.63 -18.62 43.06
C MET A 9 36.62 -17.82 42.20
N PRO A 10 37.13 -18.36 41.08
CA PRO A 10 37.99 -17.60 40.19
C PRO A 10 37.21 -16.41 39.66
N THR A 11 37.76 -15.21 39.85
CA THR A 11 37.21 -14.00 39.22
C THR A 11 37.44 -14.12 37.71
N PRO A 12 36.40 -14.02 36.87
CA PRO A 12 36.58 -14.10 35.43
C PRO A 12 37.49 -12.94 34.99
N SER A 13 38.70 -13.29 34.58
CA SER A 13 39.63 -12.38 33.92
C SER A 13 39.24 -12.30 32.45
N MET A 14 38.95 -11.10 31.94
CA MET A 14 38.76 -10.86 30.51
C MET A 14 40.02 -11.34 29.77
N THR A 15 39.92 -12.46 29.02
CA THR A 15 41.02 -13.01 28.22
C THR A 15 41.20 -12.29 26.89
N VAL A 16 40.28 -11.38 26.58
CA VAL A 16 40.22 -10.61 25.34
C VAL A 16 40.10 -9.13 25.71
N ALA A 17 40.86 -8.27 25.03
CA ALA A 17 40.80 -6.83 25.25
C ALA A 17 39.37 -6.30 24.93
N PRO A 18 38.76 -5.46 25.80
CA PRO A 18 37.37 -5.00 25.63
C PRO A 18 37.14 -4.19 24.34
N GLU A 19 38.20 -3.62 23.78
CA GLU A 19 38.17 -2.88 22.51
C GLU A 19 37.89 -3.82 21.31
N SER A 20 38.11 -5.13 21.44
CA SER A 20 37.87 -6.08 20.34
C SER A 20 36.41 -6.53 20.25
N VAL A 21 35.62 -6.33 21.30
CA VAL A 21 34.20 -6.73 21.35
C VAL A 21 33.26 -5.55 21.21
N THR A 22 33.79 -4.33 21.26
CA THR A 22 33.03 -3.11 20.99
C THR A 22 33.24 -2.74 19.53
N PRO A 23 32.20 -2.76 18.69
CA PRO A 23 32.32 -2.35 17.32
C PRO A 23 32.62 -0.84 17.34
N GLY A 24 33.90 -0.48 17.21
CA GLY A 24 34.39 0.88 17.33
C GLY A 24 33.84 1.81 16.23
N PHE A 25 34.57 2.84 15.86
CA PHE A 25 34.09 3.82 14.86
C PHE A 25 33.60 3.18 13.55
N VAL A 26 34.26 2.11 13.08
CA VAL A 26 33.86 1.35 11.88
C VAL A 26 32.47 0.74 12.03
N GLY A 27 32.16 0.18 13.20
CA GLY A 27 30.84 -0.39 13.49
C GLY A 27 29.74 0.66 13.56
N PHE A 28 30.04 1.80 14.19
CA PHE A 28 29.12 2.93 14.20
C PHE A 28 28.82 3.45 12.79
N ALA A 29 29.86 3.59 11.95
CA ALA A 29 29.69 3.99 10.55
C ALA A 29 28.81 2.99 9.77
N ALA A 30 28.97 1.68 10.00
CA ALA A 30 28.13 0.66 9.39
C ALA A 30 26.64 0.82 9.76
N VAL A 31 26.34 1.13 11.03
CA VAL A 31 24.96 1.39 11.48
C VAL A 31 24.38 2.66 10.84
N VAL A 32 25.17 3.72 10.72
CA VAL A 32 24.73 4.95 10.02
C VAL A 32 24.40 4.68 8.56
N ILE A 33 25.23 3.91 7.85
CA ILE A 33 24.98 3.52 6.47
C ILE A 33 23.70 2.68 6.37
N LEU A 34 23.51 1.72 7.28
CA LEU A 34 22.29 0.91 7.34
C LEU A 34 21.04 1.80 7.54
N LEU A 35 21.11 2.77 8.45
CA LEU A 35 20.03 3.72 8.69
C LEU A 35 19.69 4.51 7.42
N VAL A 36 20.70 5.04 6.73
CA VAL A 36 20.52 5.76 5.47
C VAL A 36 19.88 4.86 4.42
N ALA A 37 20.33 3.61 4.29
CA ALA A 37 19.74 2.64 3.37
C ALA A 37 18.25 2.37 3.69
N VAL A 38 17.89 2.23 4.96
CA VAL A 38 16.50 2.07 5.40
C VAL A 38 15.66 3.31 5.07
N ILE A 39 16.17 4.51 5.32
CA ILE A 39 15.46 5.76 4.97
C ILE A 39 15.25 5.86 3.46
N LEU A 40 16.30 5.60 2.67
CA LEU A 40 16.22 5.60 1.21
C LEU A 40 15.21 4.55 0.72
N LEU A 41 15.16 3.38 1.33
CA LEU A 41 14.18 2.35 1.00
C LEU A 41 12.75 2.80 1.29
N ILE A 42 12.51 3.46 2.43
CA ILE A 42 11.18 4.03 2.75
C ILE A 42 10.80 5.10 1.72
N LEU A 43 11.72 6.00 1.37
CA LEU A 43 11.48 7.04 0.37
C LEU A 43 11.25 6.46 -1.03
N ASP A 44 12.03 5.44 -1.41
CA ASP A 44 11.86 4.71 -2.67
C ASP A 44 10.49 4.02 -2.72
N MET A 45 10.12 3.30 -1.66
CA MET A 45 8.84 2.62 -1.56
C MET A 45 7.68 3.61 -1.62
N ASN A 46 7.76 4.74 -0.92
CA ASN A 46 6.76 5.81 -0.98
C ASN A 46 6.66 6.42 -2.39
N ARG A 47 7.80 6.68 -3.05
CA ARG A 47 7.84 7.20 -4.42
C ARG A 47 7.26 6.20 -5.42
N ARG A 48 7.55 4.91 -5.24
CA ARG A 48 7.04 3.80 -6.04
C ARG A 48 5.53 3.67 -5.88
N ILE A 49 5.01 3.63 -4.64
CA ILE A 49 3.57 3.55 -4.36
C ILE A 49 2.84 4.73 -5.02
N ARG A 50 3.35 5.96 -4.84
CA ARG A 50 2.75 7.14 -5.48
C ARG A 50 2.73 6.99 -7.00
N ARG A 51 3.83 6.57 -7.63
CA ARG A 51 3.89 6.38 -9.09
C ARG A 51 2.95 5.29 -9.62
N VAL A 52 2.75 4.21 -8.87
CA VAL A 52 1.93 3.09 -9.31
C VAL A 52 0.44 3.40 -9.14
N ARG A 53 0.03 4.01 -8.02
CA ARG A 53 -1.39 4.30 -7.74
C ARG A 53 -2.04 5.28 -8.73
N TYR A 54 -1.28 6.22 -9.31
CA TYR A 54 -1.81 7.11 -10.36
C TYR A 54 -2.33 6.38 -11.60
N ARG A 55 -1.98 5.10 -11.83
CA ARG A 55 -2.41 4.36 -13.02
C ARG A 55 -3.64 3.48 -12.81
N GLU A 56 -4.03 3.25 -11.56
CA GLU A 56 -5.18 2.39 -11.24
C GLU A 56 -6.39 3.26 -10.90
N GLU A 57 -6.22 4.29 -10.08
CA GLU A 57 -7.32 5.20 -9.73
C GLU A 57 -7.84 5.97 -10.97
N VAL A 58 -6.95 6.39 -11.88
CA VAL A 58 -7.35 7.05 -13.15
C VAL A 58 -8.03 6.07 -14.12
N ARG A 59 -7.66 4.78 -14.08
CA ARG A 59 -8.32 3.78 -14.94
C ARG A 59 -9.70 3.43 -14.41
N GLU A 60 -9.87 3.31 -13.11
CA GLU A 60 -11.21 3.09 -12.51
C GLU A 60 -12.14 4.27 -12.80
N GLU A 61 -11.66 5.51 -12.72
CA GLU A 61 -12.46 6.69 -13.01
C GLU A 61 -12.82 6.78 -14.51
N LEU A 62 -11.87 6.49 -15.42
CA LEU A 62 -12.11 6.40 -16.86
C LEU A 62 -13.04 5.24 -17.24
N ASP A 63 -12.86 4.05 -16.65
CA ASP A 63 -13.71 2.88 -16.92
C ASP A 63 -15.14 3.11 -16.41
N ALA A 64 -15.31 3.83 -15.29
CA ALA A 64 -16.61 4.21 -14.77
C ALA A 64 -17.30 5.27 -15.66
N GLU A 65 -16.56 6.26 -16.15
CA GLU A 65 -17.07 7.24 -17.12
C GLU A 65 -17.47 6.58 -18.45
N GLU A 66 -16.64 5.68 -18.99
CA GLU A 66 -16.97 4.93 -20.20
C GLU A 66 -18.18 4.01 -20.01
N ALA A 67 -18.30 3.34 -18.86
CA ALA A 67 -19.45 2.50 -18.56
C ALA A 67 -20.74 3.32 -18.43
N ALA A 68 -20.67 4.52 -17.83
CA ALA A 68 -21.79 5.44 -17.75
C ALA A 68 -22.20 5.97 -19.14
N ALA A 69 -21.23 6.27 -20.01
CA ALA A 69 -21.49 6.69 -21.39
C ALA A 69 -22.19 5.58 -22.19
N ARG A 70 -21.70 4.34 -22.13
CA ARG A 70 -22.33 3.19 -22.81
C ARG A 70 -23.75 2.92 -22.30
N ALA A 71 -23.98 3.03 -20.99
CA ALA A 71 -25.31 2.86 -20.42
C ALA A 71 -26.30 3.96 -20.87
N ALA A 72 -25.82 5.19 -21.05
CA ALA A 72 -26.63 6.29 -21.57
C ALA A 72 -26.97 6.10 -23.07
N ASP A 73 -26.01 5.63 -23.87
CA ASP A 73 -26.25 5.31 -25.28
C ASP A 73 -27.28 4.18 -25.45
N GLU A 74 -27.16 3.10 -24.66
CA GLU A 74 -28.09 1.96 -24.67
C GLU A 74 -29.51 2.33 -24.22
N ALA A 75 -29.63 3.20 -23.22
CA ALA A 75 -30.92 3.74 -22.79
C ALA A 75 -31.59 4.58 -23.88
N THR A 76 -30.81 5.37 -24.62
CA THR A 76 -31.32 6.22 -25.71
C THR A 76 -31.76 5.38 -26.91
N GLU A 77 -31.05 4.31 -27.22
CA GLU A 77 -31.39 3.37 -28.30
C GLU A 77 -32.68 2.59 -27.97
N THR A 78 -32.85 2.17 -26.71
CA THR A 78 -34.07 1.46 -26.26
C THR A 78 -35.31 2.34 -26.32
N ASP A 79 -35.18 3.62 -25.95
CA ASP A 79 -36.29 4.59 -25.97
C ASP A 79 -36.69 4.97 -27.42
N ALA A 80 -35.73 4.95 -28.35
CA ALA A 80 -35.97 5.19 -29.78
C ALA A 80 -36.65 4.01 -30.50
N ASP A 81 -36.51 2.78 -29.99
CA ASP A 81 -37.13 1.57 -30.58
C ASP A 81 -38.53 1.27 -30.00
N LEU A 82 -39.03 2.09 -29.07
CA LEU A 82 -40.40 1.97 -28.60
C LEU A 82 -41.36 2.34 -29.76
N PRO A 83 -42.28 1.44 -30.15
CA PRO A 83 -43.28 1.78 -31.15
C PRO A 83 -44.11 2.93 -30.60
N ILE A 84 -44.09 4.05 -31.31
CA ILE A 84 -45.00 5.19 -31.08
C ILE A 84 -46.42 4.68 -31.29
N VAL A 85 -47.03 4.14 -30.23
CA VAL A 85 -48.45 3.85 -30.17
C VAL A 85 -49.11 5.21 -30.18
N ARG A 86 -49.49 5.65 -31.38
CA ARG A 86 -50.46 6.74 -31.53
C ARG A 86 -51.74 6.22 -30.90
N GLU A 87 -51.93 6.51 -29.62
CA GLU A 87 -53.22 6.45 -28.94
C GLU A 87 -54.19 7.22 -29.84
N GLY A 88 -54.98 6.46 -30.60
CA GLY A 88 -55.94 7.04 -31.51
C GLY A 88 -56.98 7.78 -30.70
N ASP A 89 -57.27 9.01 -31.12
CA ASP A 89 -58.51 9.70 -30.78
C ASP A 89 -59.70 8.79 -31.16
N ASP A 90 -60.12 7.93 -30.25
CA ASP A 90 -61.45 7.35 -30.28
C ASP A 90 -62.42 8.39 -29.69
N ASP A 91 -62.77 9.38 -30.53
CA ASP A 91 -63.86 10.31 -30.28
C ASP A 91 -65.21 9.55 -30.36
N PRO A 92 -65.95 9.35 -29.26
CA PRO A 92 -67.17 8.57 -29.26
C PRO A 92 -68.42 9.42 -29.62
N GLU A 93 -68.29 10.44 -30.48
CA GLU A 93 -69.43 11.27 -30.90
C GLU A 93 -69.73 11.16 -32.40
N ARG A 94 -70.42 10.09 -32.80
CA ARG A 94 -71.38 10.09 -33.94
C ARG A 94 -72.20 8.79 -34.01
N ARG A 95 -73.40 8.79 -33.41
CA ARG A 95 -74.70 8.51 -34.05
C ARG A 95 -75.81 8.27 -33.04
#